data_AF-H8ITZ3-F1
#
_entry.id   AF-H8ITZ3-F1
#
_cell.length_a   1.000
_cell.length_b   1.000
_cell.length_c   1.000
_cell.angle_alpha   90.00
_cell.angle_beta   90.00
_cell.angle_gamma   90.00
#
_symmetry.space_group_name_H-M   'P 1'
#
loop_
_entity.id
_entity.type
_entity.pdbx_description
1 polymer ?
#
loop_
_entity_poly.entity_id
_entity_poly.type
_entity_poly.pdbx_seq_one_letter_code
_entity_poly.pdbx_strand_id
1 'polypeptide(L)'
;MRAESEFFAPPGVVADDVGRAWDELGPHLVHDAVMAASYRPHDDSVASITRADGVDALRAEGGPYRIFTTAEATEYVRGGWPLPLHPLCGGSAPDVAWPYLERAARAATQ
;
A
#
# COMPACT_ATOMS: atom_id res chain seq x y z
N MET A 1 16.44 -19.45 -9.87
CA MET A 1 16.22 -18.84 -8.56
C MET A 1 15.33 -17.63 -8.81
N ARG A 2 14.00 -17.76 -8.64
CA ARG A 2 13.07 -16.64 -8.79
C ARG A 2 13.19 -15.79 -7.53
N ALA A 3 13.30 -14.48 -7.68
CA ALA A 3 13.40 -13.57 -6.55
C ALA A 3 12.14 -13.71 -5.69
N GLU A 4 12.30 -13.79 -4.37
CA GLU A 4 11.20 -13.88 -3.41
C GLU A 4 10.21 -12.70 -3.51
N SER A 5 10.57 -11.64 -4.25
CA SER A 5 9.74 -10.47 -4.55
C SER A 5 8.53 -10.72 -5.45
N GLU A 6 8.40 -11.87 -6.11
CA GLU A 6 7.25 -12.16 -6.99
C GLU A 6 6.00 -12.66 -6.23
N PHE A 7 6.10 -12.97 -4.94
CA PHE A 7 5.03 -13.69 -4.22
C PHE A 7 4.26 -12.86 -3.18
N PHE A 8 4.83 -11.77 -2.66
CA PHE A 8 4.19 -10.95 -1.65
C PHE A 8 3.93 -9.55 -2.20
N ALA A 9 2.65 -9.15 -2.22
CA ALA A 9 2.29 -7.79 -2.59
C ALA A 9 2.85 -6.81 -1.55
N PRO A 10 3.20 -5.58 -1.94
CA PRO A 10 3.55 -4.55 -0.98
C PRO A 10 2.36 -4.25 -0.05
N PRO A 11 2.60 -3.72 1.16
CA PRO A 11 1.55 -3.29 2.05
C PRO A 11 0.57 -2.33 1.38
N GLY A 12 -0.70 -2.47 1.74
CA GLY A 12 -1.75 -1.76 1.05
C GLY A 12 -3.04 -1.59 1.82
N VAL A 13 -4.00 -1.00 1.12
CA VAL A 13 -5.37 -0.76 1.58
C VAL A 13 -6.36 -1.29 0.55
N VAL A 14 -7.60 -1.53 0.97
CA VAL A 14 -8.67 -2.02 0.08
C VAL A 14 -9.72 -0.93 -0.09
N ALA A 15 -10.01 -0.57 -1.33
CA ALA A 15 -10.91 0.50 -1.70
C ALA A 15 -11.84 0.08 -2.85
N ASP A 16 -13.07 0.60 -2.86
CA ASP A 16 -13.97 0.43 -4.01
C ASP A 16 -13.65 1.44 -5.13
N ASP A 17 -13.13 2.61 -4.74
CA ASP A 17 -12.66 3.65 -5.65
C ASP A 17 -11.17 3.91 -5.38
N VAL A 18 -10.32 3.39 -6.27
CA VAL A 18 -8.86 3.54 -6.18
C VAL A 18 -8.43 4.98 -6.36
N GLY A 19 -9.12 5.76 -7.20
CA GLY A 19 -8.78 7.16 -7.44
C GLY A 19 -8.98 8.00 -6.19
N ARG A 20 -10.18 7.89 -5.59
CA ARG A 20 -10.49 8.55 -4.33
C ARG A 20 -9.56 8.13 -3.19
N ALA A 21 -9.17 6.85 -3.15
CA ALA A 21 -8.23 6.37 -2.13
C ALA A 21 -6.84 7.01 -2.29
N TRP A 22 -6.36 7.22 -3.53
CA TRP A 22 -5.14 7.98 -3.77
C TRP A 22 -5.26 9.45 -3.37
N ASP A 23 -6.41 10.07 -3.60
CA ASP A 23 -6.65 11.46 -3.19
C ASP A 23 -6.63 11.62 -1.66
N GLU A 24 -7.25 10.67 -0.93
CA GLU A 24 -7.36 10.71 0.53
C GLU A 24 -6.07 10.26 1.23
N LEU A 25 -5.44 9.18 0.76
CA LEU A 25 -4.32 8.54 1.45
C LEU A 25 -2.95 8.89 0.86
N GLY A 26 -2.90 9.31 -0.40
CA GLY A 26 -1.67 9.60 -1.14
C GLY A 26 -0.68 10.49 -0.38
N PRO A 27 -1.11 11.64 0.21
CA PRO A 27 -0.21 12.50 0.98
C PRO A 27 0.43 11.80 2.18
N HIS A 28 -0.29 10.88 2.84
CA HIS A 28 0.23 10.08 3.94
C HIS A 28 1.25 9.04 3.45
N LEU A 29 0.96 8.37 2.34
CA LEU A 29 1.87 7.39 1.73
C LEU A 29 3.18 8.05 1.29
N VAL A 30 3.12 9.25 0.69
CA VAL A 30 4.31 10.03 0.34
C VAL A 30 5.09 10.45 1.58
N HIS A 31 4.40 10.87 2.64
CA HIS A 31 5.07 11.19 3.90
C HIS A 31 5.83 9.98 4.47
N ASP A 32 5.19 8.81 4.52
CA ASP A 32 5.82 7.56 4.96
C ASP A 32 7.06 7.23 4.13
N ALA A 33 6.94 7.33 2.79
CA ALA A 33 8.02 7.08 1.84
C ALA A 33 9.22 8.01 2.04
N VAL A 34 8.97 9.32 2.12
CA VAL A 34 9.99 10.35 2.29
C VAL A 34 10.67 10.19 3.65
N MET A 35 9.90 9.92 4.71
CA MET A 35 10.46 9.66 6.03
C MET A 35 11.33 8.40 6.03
N ALA A 36 10.86 7.31 5.40
CA ALA A 36 11.61 6.07 5.24
C ALA A 36 12.94 6.27 4.50
N ALA A 37 12.91 7.05 3.43
CA ALA A 37 14.07 7.40 2.63
C ALA A 37 15.09 8.27 3.39
N SER A 38 14.64 9.15 4.29
CA SER A 38 15.49 10.14 4.98
C SER A 38 16.59 9.53 5.85
N TYR A 39 16.34 8.39 6.49
CA TYR A 39 17.32 7.69 7.33
C TYR A 39 18.09 6.60 6.57
N ARG A 40 17.92 6.51 5.25
CA ARG A 40 18.60 5.57 4.33
C ARG A 40 19.06 6.25 3.03
N PRO A 41 19.96 7.24 3.11
CA PRO A 41 20.34 8.08 1.97
C PRO A 41 21.12 7.36 0.86
N HIS A 42 21.65 6.16 1.09
CA HIS A 42 22.52 5.44 0.14
C HIS A 42 22.14 3.96 -0.04
N ASP A 43 20.92 3.60 0.34
CA ASP A 43 20.43 2.24 0.20
C ASP A 43 19.28 2.20 -0.79
N ASP A 44 19.60 2.03 -2.07
CA ASP A 44 18.63 1.82 -3.14
C ASP A 44 18.37 0.31 -3.39
N SER A 45 18.96 -0.56 -2.56
CA SER A 45 18.84 -2.02 -2.69
C SER A 45 17.57 -2.59 -2.04
N VAL A 46 16.87 -1.77 -1.25
CA VAL A 46 15.69 -2.18 -0.49
C VAL A 46 14.43 -1.80 -1.24
N ALA A 47 13.63 -2.79 -1.64
CA ALA A 47 12.37 -2.60 -2.36
C ALA A 47 11.32 -1.73 -1.62
N SER A 48 11.49 -1.51 -0.32
CA SER A 48 10.62 -0.63 0.47
C SER A 48 11.00 0.86 0.43
N ILE A 49 12.05 1.24 -0.32
CA ILE A 49 12.51 2.62 -0.44
C ILE A 49 12.22 3.09 -1.87
N THR A 50 11.36 4.09 -1.97
CA THR A 50 11.08 4.83 -3.21
C THR A 50 11.65 6.24 -3.10
N ARG A 51 11.96 6.85 -4.26
CA ARG A 51 12.37 8.25 -4.37
C ARG A 51 11.24 9.13 -4.93
N ALA A 52 10.04 8.60 -5.07
CA ALA A 52 8.85 9.38 -5.38
C ALA A 52 8.62 10.45 -4.31
N ASP A 53 8.52 11.70 -4.74
CA ASP A 53 8.35 12.88 -3.90
C ASP A 53 6.93 13.46 -3.96
N GLY A 54 6.02 12.74 -4.61
CA GLY A 54 4.62 13.12 -4.78
C GLY A 54 3.71 11.94 -5.10
N VAL A 55 2.40 12.18 -4.99
CA VAL A 55 1.37 11.14 -5.12
C VAL A 55 1.37 10.51 -6.51
N ASP A 56 1.45 11.33 -7.56
CA ASP A 56 1.45 10.83 -8.94
C ASP A 56 2.66 9.96 -9.24
N ALA A 57 3.85 10.38 -8.78
CA ALA A 57 5.09 9.61 -8.93
C ALA A 57 4.98 8.27 -8.17
N LEU A 58 4.48 8.30 -6.94
CA LEU A 58 4.33 7.11 -6.10
C LEU A 58 3.35 6.10 -6.71
N ARG A 59 2.23 6.61 -7.25
CA ARG A 59 1.22 5.81 -7.93
C ARG A 59 1.73 5.20 -9.23
N ALA A 60 2.54 5.94 -10.00
CA ALA A 60 3.07 5.48 -11.27
C ALA A 60 4.19 4.44 -11.11
N GLU A 61 5.00 4.54 -10.05
CA GLU A 61 6.11 3.64 -9.78
C GLU A 61 5.65 2.20 -9.47
N GLY A 62 4.46 2.04 -8.89
CA GLY A 62 3.97 0.72 -8.45
C GLY A 62 4.85 0.08 -7.38
N GLY A 63 5.54 0.92 -6.60
CA GLY A 63 6.53 0.53 -5.60
C GLY A 63 5.91 0.04 -4.28
N PRO A 64 6.35 0.55 -3.11
CA PRO A 64 6.08 -0.09 -1.83
C PRO A 64 4.66 0.08 -1.26
N TYR A 65 3.75 0.71 -2.00
CA TYR A 65 2.36 0.91 -1.58
C TYR A 65 1.40 0.45 -2.66
N ARG A 66 0.36 -0.28 -2.24
CA ARG A 66 -0.69 -0.75 -3.14
C ARG A 66 -2.08 -0.39 -2.62
N ILE A 67 -2.95 0.01 -3.54
CA ILE A 67 -4.39 0.14 -3.29
C ILE A 67 -5.06 -0.96 -4.10
N PHE A 68 -5.64 -1.94 -3.41
CA PHE A 68 -6.41 -3.02 -4.02
C PHE A 68 -7.85 -2.57 -4.21
N THR A 69 -8.45 -2.98 -5.33
CA THR A 69 -9.90 -3.09 -5.39
C THR A 69 -10.38 -4.19 -4.46
N THR A 70 -11.64 -4.12 -4.01
CA THR A 70 -12.27 -5.19 -3.22
C THR A 70 -12.18 -6.56 -3.92
N ALA A 71 -12.37 -6.58 -5.24
CA ALA A 71 -12.26 -7.80 -6.05
C ALA A 71 -10.83 -8.38 -6.06
N GLU A 72 -9.82 -7.55 -6.33
CA GLU A 72 -8.41 -7.97 -6.31
C GLU A 72 -8.00 -8.48 -4.92
N ALA A 73 -8.47 -7.84 -3.85
CA ALA A 73 -8.19 -8.27 -2.49
C ALA A 73 -8.80 -9.65 -2.19
N THR A 74 -10.05 -9.89 -2.59
CA THR A 74 -10.69 -11.21 -2.44
C THR A 74 -9.96 -12.29 -3.25
N GLU A 75 -9.58 -12.01 -4.49
CA GLU A 75 -8.81 -12.94 -5.31
C GLU A 75 -7.44 -13.25 -4.69
N TYR A 76 -6.76 -12.24 -4.15
CA TYR A 76 -5.47 -12.39 -3.47
C TYR A 76 -5.57 -13.33 -2.27
N VAL A 77 -6.59 -13.13 -1.41
CA VAL A 77 -6.84 -13.99 -0.24
C VAL A 77 -7.21 -15.41 -0.65
N ARG A 78 -8.06 -15.58 -1.66
CA ARG A 78 -8.43 -16.90 -2.20
C ARG A 78 -7.25 -17.63 -2.83
N GLY A 79 -6.25 -16.88 -3.30
CA GLY A 79 -4.95 -17.41 -3.72
C GLY A 79 -4.09 -17.98 -2.59
N GLY A 80 -4.53 -17.87 -1.34
CA GLY A 80 -3.84 -18.38 -0.15
C GLY A 80 -2.90 -17.37 0.50
N TRP A 81 -2.93 -16.10 0.09
CA TRP A 81 -2.02 -15.07 0.58
C TRP A 81 -2.71 -14.13 1.59
N PRO A 82 -2.09 -13.85 2.74
CA PRO A 82 -2.65 -12.88 3.69
C PRO A 82 -2.53 -11.47 3.12
N LEU A 83 -3.58 -10.66 3.23
CA LEU A 83 -3.53 -9.26 2.80
C LEU A 83 -2.50 -8.48 3.63
N PRO A 84 -1.51 -7.85 2.98
CA PRO A 84 -0.54 -7.02 3.68
C PRO A 84 -1.17 -5.64 3.94
N LEU A 85 -1.44 -5.33 5.21
CA LEU A 85 -2.15 -4.09 5.59
C LEU A 85 -1.22 -3.09 6.28
N HIS A 86 -1.34 -1.82 5.92
CA HIS A 86 -0.67 -0.69 6.59
C HIS A 86 -1.63 0.49 6.80
N PRO A 87 -2.67 0.34 7.64
CA PRO A 87 -3.78 1.29 7.72
C PRO A 87 -3.41 2.67 8.27
N LEU A 88 -2.43 2.75 9.16
CA LEU A 88 -2.00 3.99 9.82
C LEU A 88 -0.71 4.58 9.19
N CYS A 89 -0.43 4.22 7.94
CA CYS A 89 0.76 4.67 7.21
C CYS A 89 0.87 6.20 7.21
N GLY A 90 2.10 6.70 7.38
CA GLY A 90 2.37 8.13 7.35
C GLY A 90 1.57 8.98 8.34
N GLY A 91 1.09 8.37 9.44
CA GLY A 91 0.30 9.05 10.45
C GLY A 91 -1.14 9.37 10.04
N SER A 92 -1.74 8.59 9.13
CA SER A 92 -3.16 8.72 8.80
C SER A 92 -4.04 8.57 10.05
N ALA A 93 -5.11 9.37 10.12
CA ALA A 93 -6.01 9.34 11.25
C ALA A 93 -6.87 8.05 11.25
N PRO A 94 -7.17 7.45 12.42
CA PRO A 94 -7.91 6.20 12.48
C PRO A 94 -9.27 6.24 11.79
N ASP A 95 -10.00 7.35 11.89
CA ASP A 95 -11.28 7.58 11.24
C ASP A 95 -11.19 7.60 9.70
N VAL A 96 -10.07 8.10 9.15
CA VAL A 96 -9.78 8.04 7.72
C VAL A 96 -9.42 6.60 7.30
N ALA A 97 -8.62 5.90 8.10
CA ALA A 97 -8.14 4.56 7.78
C ALA A 97 -9.21 3.46 7.95
N TRP A 98 -10.12 3.63 8.90
CA TRP A 98 -11.07 2.58 9.34
C TRP A 98 -11.93 2.01 8.21
N PRO A 99 -12.52 2.83 7.31
CA PRO A 99 -13.33 2.30 6.20
C PRO A 99 -12.52 1.39 5.28
N TYR A 100 -11.24 1.65 5.06
CA TYR A 100 -10.37 0.80 4.23
C TYR A 100 -10.08 -0.55 4.90
N LEU A 101 -9.94 -0.56 6.23
CA LEU A 101 -9.81 -1.80 7.00
C LEU A 101 -11.08 -2.64 6.98
N GLU A 102 -12.25 -2.01 7.13
CA GLU A 102 -13.52 -2.73 7.05
C GLU A 102 -13.70 -3.41 5.68
N ARG A 103 -13.29 -2.75 4.60
CA ARG A 103 -13.28 -3.34 3.26
C ARG A 103 -12.32 -4.51 3.16
N ALA A 104 -11.10 -4.39 3.70
CA ALA A 104 -10.15 -5.49 3.73
C ALA A 104 -10.69 -6.70 4.49
N ALA A 105 -11.33 -6.48 5.64
CA ALA A 105 -11.96 -7.53 6.42
C ALA A 105 -13.10 -8.23 5.65
N ARG A 106 -13.95 -7.45 4.96
CA ARG A 106 -15.02 -8.00 4.09
C ARG A 106 -14.46 -8.77 2.90
N ALA A 107 -13.36 -8.33 2.31
CA ALA A 107 -12.73 -9.00 1.18
C ALA A 107 -12.17 -10.38 1.59
N ALA A 108 -11.65 -10.48 2.82
CA ALA A 108 -11.05 -11.70 3.37
C ALA A 108 -12.06 -12.80 3.76
N THR A 109 -13.35 -12.46 3.88
CA THR A 109 -14.41 -13.41 4.27
C THR A 109 -15.30 -13.86 3.10
N GLN A 110 -14.97 -13.47 1.87
CA GLN A 110 -15.70 -13.81 0.65
C GLN A 110 -15.07 -14.99 -0.11
#